data_AF-A0A5J4NXW2-F1
#
_entry.id   AF-A0A5J4NXW2-F1
#
_cell.length_a   1.000
_cell.length_b   1.000
_cell.length_c   1.000
_cell.angle_alpha   90.00
_cell.angle_beta   90.00
_cell.angle_gamma   90.00
#
_symmetry.space_group_name_H-M   'P 1'
#
loop_
_entity.id
_entity.type
_entity.pdbx_description
1 polymer ?
#
loop_
_entity_poly.entity_id
_entity_poly.type
_entity_poly.pdbx_seq_one_letter_code
_entity_poly.pdbx_strand_id
1 'polypeptide(L)'
;MGTQLIHTPVYHSQSNGQVEQFVDTFKRALQKLRGEGTVPDMLNTFLRTYRSTPNASGPEGKSPAEAFLGRRIRTPPDLMLSSKPNANMCSRDGGKKTATVHKINTSSNQGI
;
A
#
# COMPACT_ATOMS: atom_id res chain seq x y z
N MET A 1 26.96 2.14 6.30
CA MET A 1 25.62 2.09 5.66
C MET A 1 25.80 1.58 4.24
N GLY A 2 25.40 0.34 3.95
CA GLY A 2 25.48 -0.24 2.61
C GLY A 2 24.13 -0.15 1.93
N THR A 3 23.97 0.78 0.98
CA THR A 3 22.74 0.91 0.19
C THR A 3 23.02 0.42 -1.23
N GLN A 4 22.29 -0.59 -1.69
CA GLN A 4 22.34 -1.00 -3.09
C GLN A 4 21.48 -0.05 -3.92
N LEU A 5 22.12 0.65 -4.86
CA LEU A 5 21.43 1.44 -5.87
C LEU A 5 20.93 0.50 -6.97
N ILE A 6 19.62 0.41 -7.13
CA ILE A 6 18.99 -0.37 -8.20
C ILE A 6 18.47 0.62 -9.24
N HIS A 7 18.96 0.49 -10.47
CA HIS A 7 18.50 1.30 -11.59
C HIS A 7 17.39 0.58 -12.34
N THR A 8 16.24 1.23 -12.50
CA THR A 8 15.18 0.77 -13.38
C THR A 8 15.65 0.93 -14.84
N PRO A 9 15.50 -0.09 -15.71
CA PRO A 9 15.87 0.03 -17.12
C PRO A 9 15.01 1.07 -17.83
N VAL A 10 15.58 1.69 -18.87
CA VAL A 10 14.85 2.63 -19.74
C VAL A 10 13.63 1.91 -20.31
N TYR A 11 12.46 2.54 -20.26
CA TYR A 11 11.13 2.00 -20.66
C TYR A 11 10.41 1.06 -19.69
N HIS A 12 10.75 1.06 -18.39
CA HIS A 12 10.00 0.28 -17.39
C HIS A 12 9.08 1.16 -16.53
N SER A 13 7.99 1.63 -17.15
CA SER A 13 6.95 2.46 -16.53
C SER A 13 6.28 1.78 -15.32
N GLN A 14 6.18 0.45 -15.32
CA GLN A 14 5.54 -0.29 -14.23
C GLN A 14 6.31 -0.19 -12.91
N SER A 15 7.64 -0.20 -12.93
CA SER A 15 8.48 -0.06 -11.72
C SER A 15 8.36 1.34 -11.10
N ASN A 16 8.23 2.37 -11.94
CA ASN A 16 8.07 3.75 -11.48
C ASN A 16 6.61 4.16 -11.25
N GLY A 17 5.63 3.34 -11.64
CA GLY A 17 4.20 3.68 -11.58
C GLY A 17 3.70 4.01 -10.17
N GLN A 18 4.25 3.36 -9.13
CA GLN A 18 3.91 3.71 -7.74
C GLN A 18 4.40 5.11 -7.35
N VAL A 19 5.58 5.51 -7.86
CA VAL A 19 6.12 6.86 -7.62
C VAL A 19 5.25 7.89 -8.34
N GLU A 20 4.86 7.62 -9.59
CA GLU A 20 3.98 8.50 -10.36
C GLU A 20 2.62 8.70 -9.68
N GLN A 21 1.99 7.60 -9.23
CA GLN A 21 0.72 7.66 -8.50
C GLN A 21 0.84 8.43 -7.17
N PHE A 22 1.96 8.25 -6.46
CA PHE A 22 2.24 9.03 -5.25
C PHE A 22 2.35 10.53 -5.56
N VAL A 23 3.10 10.90 -6.60
CA VAL A 23 3.28 12.30 -7.00
C VAL A 23 1.97 12.94 -7.44
N ASP A 24 1.12 12.22 -8.17
CA ASP A 24 -0.21 12.70 -8.54
C ASP A 24 -1.09 12.94 -7.29
N THR A 25 -1.14 11.96 -6.40
CA THR A 25 -1.88 12.05 -5.13
C THR A 25 -1.38 13.23 -4.27
N PHE A 26 -0.06 13.41 -4.22
CA PHE A 26 0.59 14.50 -3.49
C PHE A 26 0.18 15.87 -4.04
N LYS A 27 0.34 16.07 -5.35
CA LYS A 27 -0.01 17.34 -6.01
C LYS A 27 -1.49 17.66 -5.82
N ARG A 28 -2.37 16.68 -6.04
CA ARG A 28 -3.82 16.85 -5.88
C ARG A 28 -4.22 17.16 -4.45
N ALA A 29 -3.57 16.56 -3.46
CA ALA A 29 -3.84 16.85 -2.06
C ALA A 29 -3.34 18.24 -1.66
N LEU A 30 -2.15 18.65 -2.10
CA LEU A 30 -1.65 20.00 -1.86
C LEU A 30 -2.52 21.08 -2.51
N GLN A 31 -3.05 20.83 -3.71
CA GLN A 31 -4.01 21.73 -4.35
C GLN A 31 -5.26 21.96 -3.49
N LYS A 32 -5.75 20.93 -2.80
CA LYS A 32 -6.90 21.04 -1.88
C LYS A 32 -6.57 21.79 -0.59
N LEU A 33 -5.35 21.61 -0.08
CA LEU A 33 -4.88 22.25 1.15
C LEU A 33 -4.44 23.71 0.95
N ARG A 34 -4.43 24.22 -0.30
CA ARG A 34 -4.01 25.61 -0.58
C ARG A 34 -4.89 26.59 0.20
N GLY A 35 -4.26 27.34 1.09
CA GLY A 35 -4.93 28.36 1.92
C GLY A 35 -5.35 27.87 3.31
N GLU A 36 -5.15 26.60 3.64
CA GLU A 36 -5.51 26.03 4.96
C GLU A 36 -4.39 26.15 6.02
N GLY A 37 -3.28 26.82 5.73
CA GLY A 37 -2.21 27.04 6.71
C GLY A 37 -0.83 27.26 6.09
N THR A 38 0.20 27.08 6.90
CA THR A 38 1.60 27.16 6.44
C THR A 38 1.99 25.89 5.67
N VAL A 39 3.05 25.96 4.86
CA VAL A 39 3.59 24.80 4.13
C VAL A 39 3.85 23.58 5.01
N PRO A 40 4.51 23.69 6.19
CA PRO A 40 4.72 22.52 7.04
C PRO A 40 3.41 21.92 7.60
N ASP A 41 2.40 22.74 7.88
CA ASP A 41 1.10 22.25 8.36
C ASP A 41 0.36 21.47 7.27
N MET A 42 0.39 21.98 6.03
CA MET A 42 -0.16 21.30 4.87
C MET A 42 0.55 19.96 4.62
N LEU A 43 1.87 19.93 4.73
CA LEU A 43 2.66 18.70 4.59
C LEU A 43 2.32 17.68 5.69
N ASN A 44 2.26 18.11 6.95
CA ASN A 44 1.88 17.24 8.05
C ASN A 44 0.47 16.67 7.87
N THR A 45 -0.48 17.51 7.46
CA THR A 45 -1.87 17.12 7.20
C THR A 45 -1.96 16.12 6.04
N PHE A 46 -1.26 16.40 4.93
CA PHE A 46 -1.16 15.48 3.79
C PHE A 46 -0.59 14.13 4.24
N LEU A 47 0.59 14.14 4.85
CA LEU A 47 1.31 12.92 5.21
C LEU A 47 0.52 12.07 6.19
N ARG A 48 -0.19 12.70 7.13
CA ARG A 48 -1.05 12.01 8.09
C ARG A 48 -2.23 11.35 7.41
N THR A 49 -2.90 12.07 6.50
CA THR A 49 -4.02 11.55 5.72
C THR A 49 -3.58 10.41 4.81
N TYR A 50 -2.48 10.61 4.08
CA TYR A 50 -1.93 9.62 3.16
C TYR A 50 -1.55 8.32 3.88
N ARG A 51 -0.89 8.40 5.04
CA ARG A 51 -0.46 7.22 5.80
C ARG A 51 -1.61 6.44 6.44
N SER A 52 -2.72 7.09 6.74
CA SER A 52 -3.86 6.47 7.44
C SER A 52 -5.01 6.07 6.52
N THR A 53 -5.03 6.57 5.28
CA THR A 53 -6.06 6.21 4.30
C THR A 53 -5.70 4.90 3.62
N PRO A 54 -6.60 3.90 3.58
CA PRO A 54 -6.42 2.69 2.79
C PRO A 54 -6.18 3.02 1.31
N ASN A 55 -5.14 2.46 0.70
CA ASN A 55 -4.84 2.67 -0.72
C ASN A 55 -5.22 1.42 -1.53
N ALA A 56 -6.32 1.49 -2.29
CA ALA A 56 -6.79 0.39 -3.14
C ALA A 56 -5.78 -0.02 -4.22
N SER A 57 -4.85 0.87 -4.61
CA SER A 57 -3.80 0.57 -5.58
C SER A 57 -2.56 -0.11 -4.97
N GLY A 58 -2.49 -0.21 -3.64
CA GLY A 58 -1.41 -0.90 -2.94
C GLY A 58 -1.67 -2.41 -2.82
N PRO A 59 -0.63 -3.18 -2.42
CA PRO A 59 -0.80 -4.59 -2.13
C PRO A 59 -1.82 -4.73 -0.98
N GLU A 60 -2.97 -5.33 -1.30
CA GLU A 60 -4.04 -5.67 -0.35
C GLU A 60 -4.92 -4.50 0.13
N GLY A 61 -4.90 -3.34 -0.53
CA GLY A 61 -5.80 -2.23 -0.17
C GLY A 61 -5.50 -1.58 1.19
N LYS A 62 -4.38 -1.95 1.82
CA LYS A 62 -3.94 -1.47 3.14
C LYS A 62 -3.50 -0.01 3.08
N SER A 63 -3.50 0.67 4.22
CA SER A 63 -2.89 1.99 4.32
C SER A 63 -1.35 1.88 4.19
N PRO A 64 -0.65 2.91 3.71
CA PRO A 64 0.81 2.89 3.63
C PRO A 64 1.49 2.62 4.98
N ALA A 65 0.94 3.14 6.07
CA ALA A 65 1.46 2.85 7.41
C ALA A 65 1.15 1.43 7.88
N GLU A 66 0.00 0.88 7.51
CA GLU A 66 -0.35 -0.52 7.79
C GLU A 66 0.56 -1.48 7.04
N ALA A 67 0.82 -1.21 5.75
CA ALA A 67 1.74 -2.00 4.94
C ALA A 67 3.17 -1.97 5.51
N PHE A 68 3.59 -0.83 6.07
CA PHE A 68 4.92 -0.67 6.65
C PHE A 68 5.04 -1.26 8.07
N LEU A 69 4.05 -1.07 8.93
CA LEU A 69 4.11 -1.47 10.35
C LEU A 69 3.45 -2.82 10.64
N GLY A 70 2.72 -3.39 9.68
CA GLY A 70 1.94 -4.61 9.86
C GLY A 70 0.73 -4.46 10.79
N ARG A 71 0.40 -3.23 11.25
CA ARG A 71 -0.72 -2.93 12.13
C ARG A 71 -1.36 -1.58 11.80
N ARG A 72 -2.65 -1.43 12.13
CA ARG A 72 -3.39 -0.17 11.95
C ARG A 72 -2.98 0.87 12.99
N ILE A 73 -2.57 2.05 12.51
CA ILE A 73 -2.30 3.21 13.38
C ILE A 73 -3.63 3.88 13.71
N ARG A 74 -3.89 4.12 14.99
CA ARG A 74 -5.05 4.91 15.44
C ARG A 74 -4.86 6.38 15.10
N THR A 75 -5.84 6.97 14.42
CA THR A 75 -5.89 8.41 14.12
C THR A 75 -7.06 9.07 14.85
N PRO A 76 -7.09 10.40 15.03
CA PRO A 76 -8.20 11.08 15.71
C PRO A 76 -9.60 10.74 15.21
N PRO A 77 -9.88 10.60 13.89
CA PRO A 77 -11.19 10.13 13.46
C PRO A 77 -11.51 8.70 13.92
N ASP A 78 -10.51 7.82 14.04
CA ASP A 78 -10.68 6.46 14.60
C ASP A 78 -11.05 6.50 16.09
N LEU A 79 -10.54 7.49 16.83
CA LEU A 79 -10.89 7.70 18.24
C LEU A 79 -12.32 8.23 18.42
N MET A 80 -12.79 9.07 17.50
CA MET A 80 -14.15 9.62 17.54
C MET A 80 -15.23 8.59 17.17
N LEU A 81 -14.87 7.60 16.34
CA LEU A 81 -15.76 6.51 15.92
C LEU A 81 -15.72 5.30 16.88
N SER A 82 -14.85 5.32 17.89
CA SER A 82 -14.65 4.22 18.84
C SER A 82 -15.73 4.18 19.94
N SER A 83 -16.94 3.73 19.58
CA SER A 83 -17.85 3.04 20.52
C SER A 83 -17.87 1.56 20.14
N LYS A 84 -16.84 0.83 20.60
CA LYS A 84 -16.82 -0.57 21.05
C LYS A 84 -15.37 -1.09 21.02
N PRO A 85 -14.81 -1.56 22.13
CA PRO A 85 -13.58 -2.34 22.09
C PRO A 85 -13.94 -3.72 21.51
N ASN A 86 -13.41 -4.06 20.33
CA ASN A 86 -13.56 -5.42 19.83
C ASN A 86 -12.53 -6.34 20.52
N ALA A 87 -13.00 -7.09 21.50
CA ALA A 87 -12.26 -8.15 22.17
C ALA A 87 -12.11 -9.37 21.24
N ASN A 88 -11.39 -9.23 20.13
CA ASN A 88 -11.07 -10.32 19.21
C ASN A 88 -10.00 -9.92 18.17
N MET A 89 -8.77 -9.72 18.64
CA MET A 89 -7.57 -10.00 17.83
C MET A 89 -6.80 -11.14 18.51
N CYS A 90 -7.40 -12.32 18.44
CA CYS A 90 -6.69 -13.58 18.57
C CYS A 90 -7.11 -14.46 17.39
N SER A 91 -6.40 -14.33 16.27
CA SER A 91 -6.26 -15.43 15.32
C SER A 91 -4.83 -15.44 14.85
N ARG A 92 -4.09 -16.29 15.55
CA ARG A 92 -2.93 -17.01 15.04
C ARG A 92 -3.44 -17.93 13.92
N ASP A 93 -2.96 -17.75 12.71
CA ASP A 93 -2.85 -18.80 11.68
C ASP A 93 -1.67 -18.36 10.79
N GLY A 94 -0.57 -19.08 10.64
CA GLY A 94 -0.40 -20.52 10.60
C GLY A 94 0.38 -20.81 9.33
N GLY A 95 1.71 -20.66 9.35
CA GLY A 95 2.53 -20.95 8.18
C GLY A 95 2.42 -22.41 7.77
N LYS A 96 2.12 -22.68 6.49
CA LYS A 96 2.39 -23.96 5.79
C LYS A 96 2.69 -23.64 4.32
N LYS A 97 3.97 -23.71 3.90
CA LYS A 97 4.67 -24.87 3.30
C LYS A 97 4.47 -24.95 1.78
N THR A 98 5.61 -24.78 1.11
CA THR A 98 6.00 -25.23 -0.24
C THR A 98 5.31 -26.50 -0.74
N ALA A 99 4.87 -26.51 -2.01
CA ALA A 99 4.80 -27.73 -2.82
C ALA A 99 4.90 -27.39 -4.33
N THR A 100 6.02 -27.78 -4.93
CA THR A 100 6.21 -28.00 -6.36
C THR A 100 5.17 -28.99 -6.88
N VAL A 101 4.47 -28.66 -7.98
CA VAL A 101 3.91 -29.67 -8.90
C VAL A 101 4.12 -29.18 -10.34
N HIS A 102 5.16 -29.71 -10.98
CA HIS A 102 5.19 -29.89 -12.43
C HIS A 102 4.04 -30.81 -12.83
N LYS A 103 3.20 -30.41 -13.79
CA LYS A 103 2.56 -31.32 -14.75
C LYS A 103 2.45 -30.66 -16.12
N ILE A 104 3.45 -30.98 -16.94
CA ILE A 104 3.43 -30.97 -18.40
C ILE A 104 2.37 -31.99 -18.83
N ASN A 105 1.27 -31.54 -19.44
CA ASN A 105 0.36 -32.43 -20.14
C ASN A 105 0.38 -32.08 -21.62
N THR A 106 1.27 -32.77 -22.31
CA THR A 106 1.24 -33.05 -23.74
C THR A 106 -0.04 -33.82 -24.08
N SER A 107 -0.85 -33.34 -25.00
CA SER A 107 -1.61 -34.24 -25.86
C SER A 107 -1.90 -33.57 -27.21
N SER A 108 -1.21 -34.10 -28.21
CA SER A 108 -1.55 -34.04 -29.62
C SER A 108 -3.00 -34.46 -29.84
N ASN A 109 -3.74 -33.75 -30.69
CA ASN A 109 -4.77 -34.39 -31.50
C ASN A 109 -4.90 -33.68 -32.85
N GLN A 110 -4.62 -34.47 -33.89
CA GLN A 110 -4.89 -34.25 -35.30
C GLN A 110 -6.35 -34.58 -35.63
N GLY A 111 -6.85 -34.05 -36.76
CA GLY A 111 -8.13 -34.40 -37.40
C GLY A 111 -9.22 -33.38 -37.07
N ILE A 112 -9.80 -32.64 -38.01
CA ILE A 112 -10.15 -32.94 -39.42
C ILE A 112 -9.42 -32.04 -40.40
#